data_AF-R5CPX3-F1
#
_entry.id   AF-R5CPX3-F1
#
_cell.length_a   1.000
_cell.length_b   1.000
_cell.length_c   1.000
_cell.angle_alpha   90.00
_cell.angle_beta   90.00
_cell.angle_gamma   90.00
#
_symmetry.space_group_name_H-M   'P 1'
#
loop_
_entity.id
_entity.type
_entity.pdbx_description
1 polymer ?
#
loop_
_entity_poly.entity_id
_entity_poly.type
_entity_poly.pdbx_seq_one_letter_code
_entity_poly.pdbx_strand_id
1 'polypeptide(L)' 'MEQNQYVNENGEELSIEDAFGRIRELLGEMEQEDAPLEKTFENYEKGIGLLRYCSEKIDLVEKKVQKLNADGTTESFE' A
#
# COMPACT_ATOMS: atom_id res chain seq x y z
N MET A 1 16.82 5.88 6.14
CA MET A 1 16.83 4.43 5.86
C MET A 1 16.03 3.77 6.98
N GLU A 2 14.72 3.96 6.97
CA GLU A 2 13.83 3.17 7.83
C GLU A 2 13.48 1.91 7.06
N GLN A 3 13.73 0.78 7.69
CA GLN A 3 13.83 -0.53 7.05
C GLN A 3 12.45 -1.01 6.59
N ASN A 4 12.33 -1.32 5.31
CA ASN A 4 11.41 -2.29 4.67
C ASN A 4 10.25 -2.83 5.55
N GLN A 5 9.23 -1.99 5.80
CA GLN A 5 7.97 -2.39 6.44
C GLN A 5 7.01 -3.08 5.44
N TYR A 6 7.20 -2.85 4.15
CA TYR A 6 6.25 -3.24 3.09
C TYR A 6 6.90 -4.20 2.09
N VAL A 7 7.45 -5.30 2.59
CA VAL A 7 8.02 -6.40 1.80
C VAL A 7 7.15 -7.65 1.90
N ASN A 8 7.09 -8.41 0.81
CA ASN A 8 6.47 -9.73 0.75
C ASN A 8 7.42 -10.82 1.26
N GLU A 9 6.96 -12.07 1.28
CA GLU A 9 7.74 -13.25 1.72
C GLU A 9 8.99 -13.53 0.86
N ASN A 10 9.03 -13.01 -0.37
CA ASN A 10 10.16 -13.13 -1.28
C ASN A 10 11.18 -11.99 -1.12
N GLY A 11 10.94 -11.06 -0.18
CA GLY A 11 11.80 -9.89 0.05
C GLY A 11 11.61 -8.76 -0.96
N GLU A 12 10.55 -8.82 -1.76
CA GLU A 12 10.21 -7.80 -2.75
C GLU A 12 9.24 -6.77 -2.14
N GLU A 13 9.30 -5.52 -2.61
CA GLU A 13 8.30 -4.53 -2.23
C GLU A 13 6.88 -5.01 -2.56
N LEU A 14 5.93 -4.74 -1.67
CA LEU A 14 4.53 -5.06 -1.91
C LEU A 14 4.02 -4.39 -3.18
N SER A 15 3.20 -5.12 -3.93
CA SER A 15 2.33 -4.48 -4.90
C SER A 15 1.23 -3.68 -4.19
N ILE A 16 0.52 -2.82 -4.93
CA ILE A 16 -0.63 -2.10 -4.40
C ILE A 16 -1.74 -3.10 -4.04
N GLU A 17 -1.88 -4.14 -4.86
CA GLU A 17 -2.82 -5.24 -4.69
C GLU A 17 -2.54 -6.03 -3.41
N ASP A 18 -1.27 -6.34 -3.13
CA ASP A 18 -0.87 -7.01 -1.89
C ASP A 18 -1.19 -6.15 -0.66
N ALA A 19 -0.92 -4.84 -0.75
CA ALA A 19 -1.22 -3.92 0.33
C ALA A 19 -2.74 -3.84 0.61
N PHE A 20 -3.58 -3.81 -0.44
CA PHE A 20 -5.03 -3.91 -0.28
C PHE A 20 -5.50 -5.28 0.24
N GLY A 21 -4.80 -6.36 -0.10
CA GLY A 21 -4.99 -7.67 0.52
C GLY A 21 -4.82 -7.60 2.03
N ARG A 22 -3.67 -7.08 2.49
CA ARG A 22 -3.38 -6.91 3.91
C ARG A 22 -4.35 -5.97 4.62
N ILE A 23 -4.78 -4.87 3.98
CA ILE A 23 -5.80 -3.98 4.56
C ILE A 23 -7.12 -4.74 4.82
N ARG A 24 -7.55 -5.59 3.88
CA ARG A 24 -8.78 -6.39 4.05
C ARG A 24 -8.65 -7.40 5.18
N GLU A 25 -7.49 -8.02 5.33
CA GLU A 25 -7.20 -8.92 6.45
C GLU A 25 -7.31 -8.18 7.79
N LEU A 26 -6.68 -7.00 7.90
CA LEU A 26 -6.77 -6.16 9.10
C LEU A 26 -8.22 -5.76 9.43
N LEU A 27 -9.02 -5.40 8.42
CA LEU A 27 -10.44 -5.08 8.60
C LEU A 27 -11.21 -6.31 9.10
N GLY A 28 -10.99 -7.48 8.51
CA GLY A 28 -11.62 -8.72 8.96
C GLY A 28 -11.29 -9.09 10.40
N GLU A 29 -10.06 -8.83 10.85
CA GLU A 29 -9.67 -8.98 12.26
C GLU A 29 -10.37 -7.96 13.18
N MET A 30 -10.56 -6.73 12.72
CA MET A 30 -11.21 -5.66 13.50
C MET A 30 -12.73 -5.85 13.62
N GLU A 31 -13.35 -6.55 12.67
CA GLU A 31 -14.79 -6.82 12.66
C GLU A 31 -15.20 -8.01 13.55
N GLN A 32 -14.24 -8.73 14.14
CA GLN A 32 -14.55 -9.83 15.06
C GLN A 32 -15.19 -9.30 16.36
N GLU A 33 -16.27 -9.95 16.80
CA GLU A 33 -17.08 -9.53 17.95
C GLU A 33 -16.27 -9.44 19.26
N ASP A 34 -15.23 -10.27 19.39
CA ASP A 34 -14.34 -10.34 20.56
C ASP A 34 -12.97 -9.68 20.32
N ALA A 35 -12.81 -8.85 19.28
CA ALA A 35 -11.53 -8.20 18.97
C ALA A 35 -11.08 -7.30 20.16
N PRO A 36 -9.91 -7.55 20.76
CA PRO A 36 -9.40 -6.71 21.84
C PRO A 36 -9.18 -5.28 21.33
N LEU A 37 -9.60 -4.27 22.11
CA LEU A 37 -9.47 -2.87 21.72
C LEU A 37 -8.03 -2.47 21.35
N GLU A 38 -7.04 -2.96 22.08
CA GLU A 38 -5.62 -2.74 21.79
C GLU A 38 -5.22 -3.30 20.41
N LYS A 39 -5.73 -4.49 20.06
CA LYS A 39 -5.51 -5.09 18.75
C LYS A 39 -6.16 -4.29 17.63
N THR A 40 -7.36 -3.75 17.87
CA THR A 40 -8.06 -2.86 16.94
C THR A 40 -7.26 -1.59 16.68
N PHE A 41 -6.64 -1.00 17.71
CA PHE A 41 -5.76 0.17 17.55
C PHE A 41 -4.49 -0.16 16.76
N GLU A 42 -3.83 -1.29 17.05
CA GLU A 42 -2.67 -1.73 16.26
C GLU A 42 -3.03 -1.95 14.80
N ASN A 43 -4.16 -2.62 14.52
CA ASN A 43 -4.60 -2.92 13.17
C ASN A 43 -4.98 -1.65 12.42
N TYR A 44 -5.59 -0.67 13.09
CA TYR A 44 -5.84 0.66 12.53
C TYR A 44 -4.54 1.37 12.14
N GLU A 45 -3.53 1.41 13.02
CA GLU A 45 -2.24 2.05 12.75
C GLU A 45 -1.54 1.39 11.55
N LYS A 46 -1.52 0.06 11.51
CA LYS A 46 -1.00 -0.73 10.36
C LYS A 46 -1.74 -0.40 9.07
N GLY A 47 -3.07 -0.30 9.13
CA GLY A 47 -3.91 0.05 7.99
C GLY A 47 -3.60 1.45 7.44
N ILE A 48 -3.44 2.45 8.32
CA ILE A 48 -3.03 3.79 7.92
C ILE A 48 -1.64 3.79 7.28
N GLY A 49 -0.70 3.00 7.81
CA GLY A 49 0.61 2.79 7.20
C GLY A 49 0.51 2.28 5.76
N LEU A 50 -0.25 1.20 5.55
CA LEU A 50 -0.49 0.62 4.23
C LEU A 50 -1.14 1.61 3.25
N LEU A 51 -2.10 2.41 3.72
CA LEU A 51 -2.72 3.46 2.89
C LEU A 51 -1.72 4.54 2.46
N ARG A 52 -0.84 4.97 3.37
CA ARG A 52 0.24 5.91 3.05
C ARG A 52 1.20 5.33 2.03
N TYR A 53 1.60 4.07 2.21
CA TYR A 53 2.43 3.35 1.26
C TYR A 53 1.81 3.31 -0.14
N CYS A 54 0.52 2.95 -0.25
CA CYS A 54 -0.18 2.94 -1.54
C CYS A 54 -0.19 4.33 -2.19
N SER A 55 -0.48 5.38 -1.41
CA SER A 55 -0.49 6.77 -1.90
C SER A 55 0.87 7.18 -2.47
N GLU A 56 1.96 6.86 -1.76
CA GLU A 56 3.33 7.16 -2.21
C GLU A 56 3.70 6.39 -3.50
N LYS A 57 3.29 5.12 -3.62
CA LYS A 57 3.49 4.34 -4.87
C LYS A 57 2.72 4.93 -6.05
N ILE A 58 1.47 5.34 -5.84
CA ILE A 58 0.64 5.94 -6.90
C ILE A 58 1.25 7.26 -7.37
N ASP A 59 1.65 8.14 -6.45
CA ASP A 59 2.32 9.41 -6.75
C ASP A 59 3.63 9.20 -7.53
N LEU A 60 4.41 8.17 -7.19
CA LEU A 60 5.61 7.81 -7.94
C LEU A 60 5.29 7.41 -9.39
N VAL A 61 4.24 6.61 -9.60
CA VAL A 61 3.80 6.22 -10.94
C VAL A 61 3.31 7.43 -11.73
N GLU A 62 2.50 8.30 -11.11
CA GLU A 62 2.02 9.53 -11.75
C GLU A 62 3.18 10.42 -12.20
N LYS A 63 4.18 10.63 -11.34
CA LYS A 63 5.39 11.40 -11.69
C LYS A 63 6.17 10.77 -12.83
N LYS A 64 6.25 9.43 -12.90
CA LYS A 64 6.91 8.73 -14.02
C LYS A 64 6.15 8.96 -15.32
N VAL A 65 4.82 8.85 -15.29
CA VAL A 65 3.96 9.12 -16.45
C VAL A 65 4.10 10.58 -16.92
N GLN A 66 4.10 11.55 -15.99
CA GLN A 66 4.28 12.96 -16.32
C GLN A 66 5.64 13.24 -16.98
N LYS A 67 6.73 12.61 -16.52
CA LYS A 67 8.04 12.73 -17.16
C LYS A 67 8.06 12.18 -18.58
N LEU A 68 7.48 11.00 -18.80
CA LEU A 68 7.36 10.41 -20.15
C LEU A 68 6.62 11.35 -21.12
N ASN A 69 5.52 11.96 -20.65
CA ASN A 69 4.76 12.94 -21.44
C ASN A 69 5.57 14.22 -21.74
N ALA A 70 6.44 14.65 -20.81
CA ALA A 70 7.29 15.83 -20.97
C ALA A 70 8.49 15.58 -21.91
N ASP A 71 8.99 14.35 -21.95
CA ASP A 71 10.09 13.93 -22.83
C ASP A 71 9.64 13.64 -24.28
N GLY A 72 8.34 13.83 -24.58
CA GLY A 72 7.81 13.92 -25.95
C GLY A 72 7.26 12.62 -26.55
N THR A 73 7.02 11.57 -25.75
CA THR A 73 6.42 10.31 -26.23
C THR A 73 5.39 9.76 -25.25
N THR A 74 4.15 9.66 -25.70
CA THR A 74 3.03 8.98 -25.02
C THR A 74 2.98 7.51 -25.43
N GLU A 75 3.06 6.58 -24.47
CA GLU A 75 2.61 5.21 -24.70
C GLU A 75 1.09 5.13 -24.56
N SER A 76 0.45 4.54 -25.56
CA SER A 76 -0.98 4.26 -25.57
C SER A 76 -1.30 3.24 -24.48
N PHE A 77 -2.20 3.59 -23.56
CA PHE A 77 -2.83 2.60 -22.69
C PHE A 77 -3.96 1.94 -23.48
N GLU A 78 -3.63 0.88 -24.22
CA GLU A 78 -4.59 -0.18 -24.58
C GLU A 78 -4.51 -1.32 -23.56
#